data_AF-A0A162FUV5-F1
#
_entry.id   AF-A0A162FUV5-F1
#
_cell.length_a   1.000
_cell.length_b   1.000
_cell.length_c   1.000
_cell.angle_alpha   90.00
_cell.angle_beta   90.00
_cell.angle_gamma   90.00
#
_symmetry.space_group_name_H-M   'P 1'
#
loop_
_entity.id
_entity.type
_entity.pdbx_description
1 polymer ?
#
loop_
_entity_poly.entity_id
_entity_poly.type
_entity_poly.pdbx_seq_one_letter_code
_entity_poly.pdbx_strand_id
1 'polypeptide(L)'
;MLIVRQECLSVGELTQALQESQPKVSRHLAQLRSNGILNDVRQGQWVFYRLANDLPGWMLKLIDDLIASNCLKTEYQQDIERLEAMTSRPQCCV
;
A
#
# COMPACT_ATOMS: atom_id res chain seq x y z
N MET A 1 -3.16 3.43 3.20
CA MET A 1 -3.77 2.46 4.13
C MET A 1 -3.53 1.01 3.75
N LEU A 2 -3.87 0.58 2.54
CA LEU A 2 -3.75 -0.82 2.13
C LEU A 2 -2.36 -1.42 2.40
N ILE A 3 -1.28 -0.71 2.06
CA ILE A 3 0.10 -1.15 2.29
C ILE A 3 0.38 -1.41 3.78
N VAL A 4 -0.13 -0.57 4.68
CA VAL A 4 0.08 -0.73 6.12
C VAL A 4 -0.72 -1.91 6.66
N ARG A 5 -1.92 -2.15 6.13
CA ARG A 5 -2.80 -3.25 6.57
C ARG A 5 -2.43 -4.61 5.98
N GLN A 6 -1.86 -4.65 4.79
CA GLN A 6 -1.50 -5.87 4.06
C GLN A 6 0.01 -6.18 4.16
N GLU A 7 0.75 -5.35 4.89
CA GLU A 7 2.22 -5.40 5.14
C GLU A 7 3.10 -5.23 3.89
N CYS A 8 2.73 -5.80 2.75
CA CYS A 8 3.40 -5.60 1.47
C CYS A 8 2.46 -5.81 0.29
N LEU A 9 2.50 -4.89 -0.69
CA LEU A 9 1.67 -4.96 -1.91
C LEU A 9 2.47 -4.57 -3.16
N SER A 10 2.16 -5.21 -4.28
CA SER A 10 2.70 -4.86 -5.59
C SER A 10 1.94 -3.69 -6.24
N VAL A 11 2.54 -3.07 -7.26
CA VAL A 11 1.88 -1.99 -8.01
C VAL A 11 0.58 -2.47 -8.69
N GLY A 12 0.55 -3.71 -9.18
CA GLY A 12 -0.63 -4.28 -9.83
C GLY A 12 -1.79 -4.49 -8.86
N GLU A 13 -1.49 -4.98 -7.65
CA GLU A 13 -2.48 -5.09 -6.57
C GLU A 13 -3.06 -3.73 -6.19
N LEU A 14 -2.22 -2.71 -6.06
CA LEU A 14 -2.67 -1.35 -5.73
C LEU A 14 -3.50 -0.72 -6.84
N THR A 15 -3.14 -0.93 -8.11
CA THR A 15 -3.94 -0.47 -9.27
C THR A 15 -5.33 -1.10 -9.27
N GLN A 16 -5.41 -2.40 -9.01
CA GLN A 16 -6.71 -3.08 -8.96
C GLN A 16 -7.55 -2.67 -7.75
N ALA A 17 -6.95 -2.61 -6.56
CA ALA A 17 -7.63 -2.26 -5.33
C ALA A 17 -8.17 -0.82 -5.37
N LEU A 18 -7.37 0.13 -5.86
CA LEU A 18 -7.72 1.55 -5.91
C LEU A 18 -8.51 1.94 -7.18
N GLN A 19 -8.64 1.04 -8.16
CA GLN A 19 -9.22 1.31 -9.49
C GLN A 19 -8.57 2.51 -10.20
N GLU A 20 -7.25 2.65 -10.03
CA GLU A 20 -6.48 3.78 -10.57
C GLU A 20 -5.43 3.28 -11.54
N SER A 21 -5.11 4.12 -12.54
CA SER A 21 -4.15 3.71 -13.57
C SER A 21 -2.76 3.43 -12.99
N GLN A 22 -2.10 2.39 -13.52
CA GLN A 22 -0.75 2.01 -13.09
C GLN A 22 0.27 3.16 -13.15
N PRO A 23 0.29 4.05 -14.16
CA PRO A 23 1.20 5.20 -14.17
C PRO A 23 0.98 6.15 -12.98
N LYS A 24 -0.27 6.38 -12.58
CA LYS A 24 -0.61 7.25 -11.43
C LYS A 24 -0.19 6.61 -10.12
N VAL A 25 -0.53 5.32 -9.92
CA VAL A 25 -0.13 4.56 -8.73
C VAL A 25 1.39 4.49 -8.61
N SER A 26 2.08 4.16 -9.69
CA SER A 26 3.56 4.10 -9.72
C SER A 26 4.21 5.44 -9.39
N ARG A 27 3.68 6.56 -9.92
CA ARG A 27 4.17 7.90 -9.60
C ARG A 27 4.03 8.22 -8.11
N HIS A 28 2.88 7.92 -7.50
CA HIS A 28 2.69 8.15 -6.07
C HIS A 28 3.61 7.27 -5.22
N LEU A 29 3.79 5.99 -5.58
CA LEU A 29 4.73 5.10 -4.91
C LEU A 29 6.17 5.59 -4.99
N ALA A 30 6.59 6.09 -6.15
CA ALA A 30 7.91 6.69 -6.32
C ALA A 30 8.11 7.93 -5.43
N GLN A 31 7.08 8.79 -5.31
CA GLN A 31 7.12 9.95 -4.42
C GLN A 31 7.18 9.53 -2.94
N LEU A 32 6.38 8.56 -2.52
CA LEU A 32 6.40 8.09 -1.13
C LEU A 32 7.74 7.44 -0.78
N ARG A 33 8.32 6.68 -1.71
CA ARG A 33 9.67 6.11 -1.58
C ARG A 33 10.73 7.22 -1.49
N SER A 34 10.70 8.23 -2.37
CA SER A 34 11.69 9.30 -2.37
C SER A 34 11.68 10.13 -1.08
N ASN A 35 10.53 10.17 -0.39
CA ASN A 35 10.37 10.82 0.90
C ASN A 35 10.66 9.89 2.09
N GLY A 36 11.12 8.65 1.85
CA GLY A 36 11.46 7.69 2.91
C GLY A 36 10.25 7.11 3.62
N ILE A 37 9.04 7.23 3.06
CA ILE A 37 7.81 6.72 3.69
C ILE A 37 7.64 5.22 3.40
N LEU A 38 8.06 4.79 2.21
CA LEU A 38 7.95 3.41 1.76
C LEU A 38 9.33 2.86 1.41
N ASN A 39 9.48 1.55 1.68
CA ASN A 39 10.57 0.73 1.17
C ASN A 39 10.04 -0.20 0.09
N ASP A 40 10.83 -0.44 -0.95
CA ASP A 40 10.56 -1.45 -1.97
C ASP A 40 11.38 -2.72 -1.73
N VAL A 41 10.74 -3.87 -1.96
CA VAL A 41 11.36 -5.20 -1.88
C VAL A 41 11.13 -5.90 -3.21
N ARG A 42 12.22 -6.28 -3.89
CA ARG A 42 12.14 -7.02 -5.15
C ARG A 42 12.14 -8.52 -4.87
N GLN A 43 11.10 -9.21 -5.34
CA GLN A 43 10.96 -10.67 -5.22
C GLN A 43 10.67 -11.25 -6.61
N GLY A 44 11.71 -11.86 -7.20
CA GLY A 44 11.65 -12.35 -8.57
C GLY A 44 11.32 -11.23 -9.57
N GLN A 45 10.20 -11.38 -10.27
CA GLN A 45 9.72 -10.40 -11.26
C GLN A 45 8.91 -9.24 -10.64
N TRP A 46 8.56 -9.34 -9.35
CA TRP A 46 7.67 -8.39 -8.69
C TRP A 46 8.44 -7.42 -7.79
N VAL A 47 7.92 -6.20 -7.68
CA VAL A 47 8.36 -5.21 -6.69
C VAL A 47 7.19 -4.94 -5.76
N PHE A 48 7.42 -5.20 -4.48
CA PHE A 48 6.48 -4.95 -3.41
C PHE A 48 6.87 -3.70 -2.64
N TYR A 49 5.88 -3.00 -2.10
CA TYR A 49 6.07 -1.82 -1.29
C TYR A 49 5.56 -2.08 0.11
N ARG A 50 6.32 -1.63 1.10
CA ARG A 50 5.97 -1.70 2.52
C ARG A 50 6.30 -0.39 3.22
N LEU A 51 5.72 -0.17 4.39
CA LEU A 51 6.04 0.99 5.21
C LEU A 51 7.53 0.97 5.60
N ALA A 52 8.17 2.14 5.64
CA ALA A 52 9.54 2.24 6.11
C ALA A 52 9.63 1.94 7.62
N ASN A 53 10.66 1.21 8.03
CA ASN A 53 10.83 0.75 9.41
C ASN A 53 11.36 1.87 10.34
N ASP A 54 11.97 2.89 9.74
CA ASP A 54 12.69 3.99 10.38
C ASP A 54 11.89 5.31 10.32
N LEU A 55 10.57 5.21 10.15
CA LEU A 55 9.70 6.38 10.17
C LEU A 55 9.77 7.12 11.52
N PRO A 56 9.81 8.46 11.51
CA PRO A 56 9.69 9.25 12.73
C PRO A 56 8.41 8.91 13.49
N GLY A 57 8.47 8.82 14.81
CA GLY A 57 7.34 8.41 15.65
C GLY A 57 6.08 9.28 15.47
N TRP A 58 6.24 10.57 15.17
CA TRP A 58 5.10 11.45 14.87
C TRP A 58 4.37 11.06 13.58
N MET A 59 5.09 10.54 12.58
CA MET A 59 4.51 10.13 11.31
C MET A 59 3.78 8.80 11.46
N LEU A 60 4.37 7.85 12.19
CA LEU A 60 3.70 6.60 12.56
C LEU A 60 2.38 6.88 13.28
N LYS A 61 2.42 7.78 14.27
CA LYS A 61 1.21 8.19 15.00
C LYS A 61 0.13 8.78 14.08
N LEU A 62 0.51 9.66 13.14
CA LEU A 62 -0.45 10.19 12.17
C LEU A 62 -1.04 9.10 11.28
N ILE A 63 -0.23 8.14 10.84
CA ILE A 63 -0.71 7.00 10.04
C ILE A 63 -1.69 6.16 10.87
N ASP A 64 -1.36 5.86 12.13
CA ASP A 64 -2.23 5.12 13.04
C ASP A 64 -3.55 5.86 13.32
N ASP A 65 -3.49 7.17 13.57
CA ASP A 65 -4.68 8.01 13.77
C ASP A 65 -5.56 8.03 12.52
N LEU A 66 -4.96 8.08 11.32
CA LEU A 66 -5.69 7.97 10.06
C LEU A 66 -6.31 6.57 9.86
N ILE A 67 -5.66 5.49 10.34
CA ILE A 67 -6.18 4.11 10.27
C ILE A 67 -7.39 4.00 11.20
N ALA A 68 -7.28 4.55 12.40
CA ALA A 68 -8.30 4.53 13.43
C ALA A 68 -9.49 5.44 13.08
N SER A 69 -9.25 6.48 12.29
CA SER A 69 -10.31 7.36 11.81
C SER A 69 -11.32 6.60 10.94
N ASN A 70 -12.59 6.71 11.31
CA ASN A 70 -13.68 6.03 10.63
C ASN A 70 -14.22 6.82 9.41
N CYS A 71 -13.63 7.97 9.09
CA CYS A 71 -14.13 8.89 8.06
C CYS A 71 -14.07 8.32 6.64
N LEU A 72 -13.16 7.38 6.37
CA LEU A 72 -12.97 6.74 5.06
C LEU A 72 -13.21 5.22 5.14
N LYS A 73 -13.93 4.76 6.17
CA LYS A 73 -14.10 3.33 6.43
C LYS A 73 -14.74 2.61 5.24
N THR A 74 -15.74 3.22 4.62
CA THR A 74 -16.50 2.64 3.51
C THR A 74 -15.62 2.49 2.27
N GLU A 75 -14.85 3.53 1.93
CA GLU A 75 -13.94 3.55 0.79
C GLU A 75 -12.84 2.49 0.95
N TYR A 76 -12.24 2.41 2.15
CA TYR A 76 -11.23 1.40 2.44
C TYR A 76 -11.79 -0.03 2.39
N GLN A 77 -13.04 -0.22 2.82
CA GLN A 77 -13.68 -1.53 2.77
C GLN A 77 -13.84 -2.00 1.32
N GLN A 78 -14.27 -1.10 0.42
CA GLN A 78 -14.37 -1.40 -1.01
C GLN A 78 -13.01 -1.72 -1.63
N ASP A 79 -11.97 -0.97 -1.27
CA ASP A 79 -10.60 -1.25 -1.73
C ASP A 79 -10.12 -2.64 -1.31
N ILE A 80 -10.41 -3.05 -0.07
CA ILE A 80 -10.06 -4.36 0.47
C ILE A 80 -10.83 -5.46 -0.25
N GLU A 81 -12.13 -5.30 -0.44
CA GLU A 81 -12.96 -6.28 -1.16
C GLU A 81 -12.47 -6.47 -2.60
N ARG A 82 -12.08 -5.38 -3.28
CA ARG A 82 -11.48 -5.45 -4.62
C ARG A 82 -10.14 -6.18 -4.64
N LEU A 83 -9.31 -5.94 -3.61
CA LEU A 83 -8.03 -6.63 -3.45
C LEU A 83 -8.22 -8.13 -3.19
N GLU A 84 -9.16 -8.51 -2.32
CA GLU A 84 -9.48 -9.90 -1.98
C GLU A 84 -10.11 -10.66 -3.16
N ALA A 85 -10.88 -9.97 -4.00
CA ALA A 85 -11.46 -10.54 -5.21
C ALA A 85 -10.41 -10.86 -6.30
N MET A 86 -9.15 -10.44 -6.16
CA MET A 86 -8.09 -10.73 -7.14
C MET A 86 -7.72 -12.21 -7.13
N THR A 87 -7.96 -12.90 -8.25
CA THR A 87 -7.73 -14.34 -8.40
C THR A 87 -6.24 -14.72 -8.54
N SER A 88 -5.35 -13.77 -8.84
CA SER A 88 -3.92 -14.02 -9.09
C SER A 88 -3.04 -13.01 -8.34
N ARG A 89 -3.16 -13.00 -7.01
CA ARG A 89 -2.32 -12.14 -6.16
C ARG A 89 -0.87 -12.67 -6.13
N PRO A 90 0.12 -11.84 -6.45
CA PRO A 90 1.52 -12.22 -6.27
C PRO A 90 1.80 -12.35 -4.77
N GLN A 91 2.38 -13.48 -4.36
CA GLN A 91 2.68 -13.71 -2.95
C GLN A 91 3.95 -12.95 -2.58
N CYS A 92 3.81 -12.00 -1.65
CA CYS A 92 4.94 -11.41 -0.97
C CYS A 92 5.44 -12.41 0.07
N CYS A 93 6.69 -12.87 -0.05
CA CYS A 93 7.36 -13.60 1.02
C CYS A 93 7.61 -12.61 2.16
N VAL A 94 6.90 -12.78 3.28
CA VAL A 94 7.11 -12.02 4.52
C VAL A 94 8.24 -12.66 5.31
#